data_AF-A0A924TYD9-F1
#
_entry.id   AF-A0A924TYD9-F1
#
_cell.length_a   1.000
_cell.length_b   1.000
_cell.length_c   1.000
_cell.angle_alpha   90.00
_cell.angle_beta   90.00
_cell.angle_gamma   90.00
#
_symmetry.space_group_name_H-M   'P 1'
#
loop_
_entity.id
_entity.type
_entity.pdbx_description
1 polymer ?
#
loop_
_entity_poly.entity_id
_entity_poly.type
_entity_poly.pdbx_seq_one_letter_code
_entity_poly.pdbx_strand_id
1 'polypeptide(L)'
;ANAWRVGVLVDEAHNLVDRARAMYSATLHSGRLRAVRASAPPALKKPLDRLHRRWTRLVQEAPEPYTVLDEPPRTLAAALQDTTSAIGEHLAANPAGVDSALLQFYFDALQFTRLLDTFAAHSLFDVTRQNEGHEPGRASGSTLCIRNVVPASFLKPRLAAARATVLFSATLTPWNFYADMLGLPDDTAWLDVPAPFHAEQLSVRIASHVSTRYPHRNRSLAPIAAIIAAQYEAAPGNYIAFFSSFEYLEQAASEFSTLHPDVPTWRQGRRMDESEREGFLARFMVGGRGVGFAVLGGSFAEGIDLVGTRLIGAFIATLGLPQFNPVNEELRRRLAQAFGDGYDYMYLFPGIRKVVQAAGRVIRTTSDTGTVHLIDDRFARPEVLRLLPNWWSVKKELG
;
A
#
# COMPACT_ATOMS: atom_id res chain seq x y z
N ALA A 1 -5.16 37.57 -18.03
CA ALA A 1 -4.84 36.34 -17.26
C ALA A 1 -3.39 36.45 -16.80
N ASN A 2 -3.12 36.28 -15.52
CA ASN A 2 -1.77 36.46 -14.99
C ASN A 2 -0.83 35.37 -15.57
N ALA A 3 0.26 35.76 -16.23
CA ALA A 3 1.17 34.88 -16.98
C ALA A 3 2.12 34.06 -16.07
N TRP A 4 1.58 33.41 -15.05
CA TRP A 4 2.38 32.62 -14.10
C TRP A 4 3.01 31.42 -14.80
N ARG A 5 4.31 31.23 -14.60
CA ARG A 5 5.04 30.02 -14.96
C ARG A 5 5.24 29.20 -13.70
N VAL A 6 4.50 28.10 -13.57
CA VAL A 6 4.53 27.27 -12.36
C VAL A 6 5.53 26.14 -12.53
N GLY A 7 6.45 25.99 -11.57
CA GLY A 7 7.29 24.81 -11.40
C GLY A 7 6.78 23.99 -10.22
N VAL A 8 6.75 22.66 -10.34
CA VAL A 8 6.29 21.74 -9.30
C VAL A 8 7.47 20.90 -8.82
N LEU A 9 7.68 20.87 -7.50
CA LEU A 9 8.65 20.01 -6.83
C LEU A 9 7.88 18.99 -6.00
N VAL A 10 8.02 17.70 -6.31
CA VAL A 10 7.32 16.61 -5.61
C VAL A 10 8.34 15.79 -4.85
N ASP A 11 8.38 16.01 -3.54
CA ASP A 11 9.11 15.15 -2.61
C ASP A 11 8.35 13.83 -2.38
N GLU A 12 9.09 12.79 -2.06
CA GLU A 12 8.58 11.43 -1.85
C GLU A 12 7.68 10.95 -2.99
N ALA A 13 8.10 11.26 -4.22
CA ALA A 13 7.36 10.94 -5.44
C ALA A 13 7.10 9.44 -5.61
N HIS A 14 7.85 8.58 -4.92
CA HIS A 14 7.60 7.14 -4.87
C HIS A 14 6.18 6.78 -4.37
N ASN A 15 5.54 7.66 -3.59
CA ASN A 15 4.18 7.51 -3.07
C ASN A 15 3.10 7.90 -4.09
N LEU A 16 3.47 8.62 -5.15
CA LEU A 16 2.50 9.21 -6.06
C LEU A 16 1.68 8.15 -6.81
N VAL A 17 2.27 6.98 -7.11
CA VAL A 17 1.57 5.87 -7.75
C VAL A 17 0.38 5.40 -6.90
N ASP A 18 0.62 5.09 -5.63
CA ASP A 18 -0.40 4.57 -4.73
C ASP A 18 -1.45 5.64 -4.39
N ARG A 19 -1.01 6.89 -4.18
CA ARG A 19 -1.90 8.04 -3.93
C ARG A 19 -2.79 8.34 -5.14
N ALA A 20 -2.24 8.32 -6.36
CA ALA A 20 -3.01 8.57 -7.56
C ALA A 20 -3.99 7.42 -7.86
N ARG A 21 -3.57 6.16 -7.70
CA ARG A 21 -4.48 5.02 -7.79
C ARG A 21 -5.66 5.15 -6.82
N ALA A 22 -5.40 5.52 -5.57
CA ALA A 22 -6.45 5.75 -4.58
C ALA A 22 -7.38 6.90 -4.99
N MET A 23 -6.83 8.02 -5.45
CA MET A 23 -7.60 9.19 -5.91
C MET A 23 -8.51 8.88 -7.11
N TYR A 24 -8.06 8.04 -8.04
CA TYR A 24 -8.79 7.65 -9.25
C TYR A 24 -9.47 6.30 -9.15
N SER A 25 -9.68 5.81 -7.93
CA SER A 25 -10.55 4.67 -7.66
C SER A 25 -11.81 5.13 -6.93
N ALA A 26 -12.90 4.39 -7.08
CA ALA A 26 -14.13 4.63 -6.32
C ALA A 26 -14.79 3.30 -5.96
N THR A 27 -15.46 3.31 -4.80
CA THR A 27 -16.12 2.15 -4.25
C THR A 27 -17.51 2.53 -3.79
N LEU A 28 -18.52 1.77 -4.22
CA LEU A 28 -19.87 1.87 -3.72
C LEU A 28 -20.21 0.60 -2.93
N HIS A 29 -20.94 0.77 -1.82
CA HIS A 29 -21.40 -0.34 -0.99
C HIS A 29 -22.93 -0.46 -1.03
N SER A 30 -23.44 -1.68 -1.23
CA SER A 30 -24.88 -1.93 -1.27
C SER A 30 -25.58 -1.63 0.06
N GLY A 31 -24.86 -1.72 1.18
CA GLY A 31 -25.34 -1.30 2.50
C GLY A 31 -25.68 0.19 2.57
N ARG A 32 -24.83 1.06 1.99
CA ARG A 32 -25.09 2.52 1.93
C ARG A 32 -26.31 2.83 1.08
N LEU A 33 -26.43 2.20 -0.09
CA LEU A 33 -27.61 2.33 -0.95
C LEU A 33 -28.89 1.86 -0.24
N ARG A 34 -28.84 0.76 0.51
CA ARG A 34 -29.99 0.28 1.30
C ARG A 34 -30.39 1.28 2.39
N ALA A 35 -29.43 1.83 3.12
CA ALA A 35 -29.68 2.81 4.17
C ALA A 35 -30.36 4.07 3.60
N VAL A 36 -29.80 4.64 2.53
CA VAL A 36 -30.37 5.83 1.87
C VAL A 36 -31.74 5.55 1.26
N ARG A 37 -31.98 4.33 0.75
CA ARG A 37 -33.32 3.93 0.27
C ARG A 37 -34.38 3.87 1.37
N ALA A 38 -34.00 3.44 2.57
CA ALA A 38 -34.95 3.30 3.68
C ALA A 38 -35.49 4.65 4.17
N SER A 39 -34.64 5.69 4.18
CA SER A 39 -35.00 7.05 4.57
C SER A 39 -35.28 7.98 3.37
N ALA A 40 -35.38 7.44 2.15
CA ALA A 40 -35.48 8.24 0.93
C ALA A 40 -36.75 9.11 0.89
N PRO A 41 -36.62 10.44 0.65
CA PRO A 41 -37.73 11.30 0.30
C PRO A 41 -38.51 10.77 -0.93
N PRO A 42 -39.82 11.08 -1.06
CA PRO A 42 -40.65 10.58 -2.15
C PRO A 42 -40.06 10.81 -3.55
N ALA A 43 -39.42 11.97 -3.78
CA ALA A 43 -38.78 12.31 -5.06
C ALA A 43 -37.62 11.36 -5.43
N LEU A 44 -36.93 10.79 -4.44
CA LEU A 44 -35.74 9.96 -4.65
C LEU A 44 -36.04 8.46 -4.68
N LYS A 45 -37.23 8.01 -4.25
CA LYS A 45 -37.59 6.59 -4.20
C LYS A 45 -37.42 5.89 -5.54
N LYS A 46 -38.02 6.44 -6.60
CA LYS A 46 -37.99 5.86 -7.95
C LYS A 46 -36.57 5.70 -8.53
N PRO A 47 -35.69 6.73 -8.55
CA PRO A 47 -34.33 6.59 -9.04
C PRO A 47 -33.50 5.61 -8.19
N LEU A 48 -33.58 5.70 -6.85
CA LEU A 48 -32.85 4.81 -5.96
C LEU A 48 -33.28 3.33 -6.10
N ASP A 49 -34.58 3.06 -6.28
CA ASP A 49 -35.08 1.71 -6.53
C ASP A 49 -34.63 1.17 -7.89
N ARG A 50 -34.55 2.04 -8.91
CA ARG A 50 -34.00 1.66 -10.21
C ARG A 50 -32.53 1.28 -10.10
N LEU A 51 -31.72 2.10 -9.43
CA LEU A 51 -30.30 1.81 -9.18
C LEU A 51 -30.13 0.50 -8.40
N HIS A 52 -30.92 0.30 -7.35
CA HIS A 52 -30.88 -0.93 -6.57
C HIS A 52 -31.22 -2.18 -7.40
N ARG A 53 -32.25 -2.12 -8.25
CA ARG A 53 -32.57 -3.26 -9.15
C ARG A 53 -31.44 -3.58 -10.11
N ARG A 54 -30.79 -2.57 -10.71
CA ARG A 54 -29.66 -2.77 -11.61
C ARG A 54 -28.45 -3.35 -10.89
N TRP A 55 -28.15 -2.84 -9.70
CA TRP A 55 -27.12 -3.37 -8.82
C TRP A 55 -27.36 -4.83 -8.47
N THR A 56 -28.55 -5.16 -7.95
CA THR A 56 -28.88 -6.52 -7.50
C THR A 56 -28.78 -7.51 -8.65
N ARG A 57 -29.27 -7.14 -9.85
CA ARG A 57 -29.15 -7.97 -11.04
C ARG A 57 -27.69 -8.23 -11.41
N LEU A 58 -26.85 -7.19 -11.43
CA LEU A 58 -25.42 -7.32 -11.71
C LEU A 58 -24.73 -8.28 -10.72
N VAL A 59 -25.06 -8.17 -9.43
CA VAL A 59 -24.51 -9.05 -8.38
C VAL A 59 -24.99 -10.50 -8.52
N GLN A 60 -26.22 -10.71 -8.98
CA GLN A 60 -26.78 -12.05 -9.25
C GLN A 60 -26.17 -12.70 -10.49
N GLU A 61 -25.84 -11.91 -11.51
CA GLU A 61 -25.19 -12.38 -12.75
C GLU A 61 -23.68 -12.62 -12.57
N ALA A 62 -23.07 -12.15 -11.48
CA ALA A 62 -21.66 -12.39 -11.17
C ALA A 62 -21.40 -13.87 -10.79
N PRO A 63 -20.57 -14.60 -11.56
CA PRO A 63 -20.37 -16.03 -11.35
C PRO A 63 -19.67 -16.33 -10.01
N GLU A 64 -18.65 -15.54 -9.67
CA GLU A 64 -17.77 -15.79 -8.52
C GLU A 64 -17.94 -14.72 -7.42
N PRO A 65 -17.55 -14.98 -6.17
CA PRO A 65 -17.62 -13.99 -5.09
C PRO A 65 -16.88 -12.69 -5.43
N TYR A 66 -15.82 -12.79 -6.23
CA TYR A 66 -15.12 -11.66 -6.84
C TYR A 66 -15.17 -11.84 -8.36
N THR A 67 -15.70 -10.86 -9.07
CA THR A 67 -15.81 -10.87 -10.54
C THR A 67 -15.33 -9.54 -11.10
N VAL A 68 -14.46 -9.57 -12.11
CA VAL A 68 -14.10 -8.41 -12.92
C VAL A 68 -14.94 -8.42 -14.19
N LEU A 69 -15.45 -7.26 -14.59
CA LEU A 69 -16.07 -7.07 -15.89
C LEU A 69 -15.12 -6.28 -16.80
N ASP A 70 -15.08 -6.66 -18.07
CA ASP A 70 -14.28 -5.95 -19.08
C ASP A 70 -14.73 -4.49 -19.24
N GLU A 71 -16.05 -4.28 -19.19
CA GLU A 71 -16.70 -2.98 -19.34
C GLU A 71 -17.78 -2.77 -18.25
N PRO A 72 -17.95 -1.54 -17.73
CA PRO A 72 -19.01 -1.24 -16.79
C PRO A 72 -20.40 -1.41 -17.43
N PRO A 73 -21.39 -2.00 -16.72
CA PRO A 73 -22.72 -2.17 -17.28
C PRO A 73 -23.41 -0.81 -17.58
N ARG A 74 -23.69 -0.54 -18.85
CA ARG A 74 -24.32 0.73 -19.30
C ARG A 74 -25.63 1.05 -18.57
N THR A 75 -26.42 0.03 -18.25
CA THR A 75 -27.70 0.21 -17.55
C THR A 75 -27.52 0.60 -16.08
N LEU A 76 -26.42 0.19 -15.45
CA LEU A 76 -26.06 0.63 -14.11
C LEU A 76 -25.56 2.08 -14.16
N ALA A 77 -24.66 2.40 -15.11
CA ALA A 77 -24.13 3.75 -15.30
C ALA A 77 -25.26 4.77 -15.49
N ALA A 78 -26.22 4.48 -16.37
CA ALA A 78 -27.38 5.34 -16.59
C ALA A 78 -28.24 5.50 -15.32
N ALA A 79 -28.49 4.42 -14.57
CA ALA A 79 -29.26 4.49 -13.32
C ALA A 79 -28.54 5.30 -12.22
N LEU A 80 -27.21 5.26 -12.19
CA LEU A 80 -26.39 6.05 -11.28
C LEU A 80 -26.42 7.54 -11.67
N GLN A 81 -26.35 7.86 -12.96
CA GLN A 81 -26.49 9.22 -13.47
C GLN A 81 -27.88 9.82 -13.17
N ASP A 82 -28.94 9.06 -13.39
CA ASP A 82 -30.32 9.46 -13.05
C ASP A 82 -30.43 9.75 -11.53
N THR A 83 -29.81 8.90 -10.72
CA THR A 83 -29.84 9.01 -9.26
C THR A 83 -29.07 10.23 -8.77
N THR A 84 -27.85 10.46 -9.27
CA THR A 84 -27.05 11.64 -8.90
C THR A 84 -27.74 12.94 -9.34
N SER A 85 -28.37 12.96 -10.51
CA SER A 85 -29.14 14.12 -10.98
C SER A 85 -30.33 14.42 -10.06
N ALA A 86 -31.14 13.39 -9.74
CA ALA A 86 -32.29 13.54 -8.85
C ALA A 86 -31.90 13.96 -7.42
N ILE A 87 -30.80 13.43 -6.88
CA ILE A 87 -30.30 13.86 -5.57
C ILE A 87 -29.84 15.32 -5.64
N GLY A 88 -29.11 15.72 -6.68
CA GLY A 88 -28.68 17.10 -6.87
C GLY A 88 -29.84 18.09 -6.92
N GLU A 89 -30.88 17.79 -7.69
CA GLU A 89 -32.11 18.60 -7.75
C GLU A 89 -32.82 18.68 -6.39
N HIS A 90 -32.92 17.55 -5.67
CA HIS A 90 -33.53 17.51 -4.35
C HIS A 90 -32.76 18.37 -3.33
N LEU A 91 -31.43 18.28 -3.32
CA LEU A 91 -30.57 19.08 -2.44
C LEU A 91 -30.65 20.58 -2.75
N ALA A 92 -30.74 20.94 -4.03
CA ALA A 92 -30.91 22.33 -4.45
C ALA A 92 -32.27 22.89 -4.01
N ALA A 93 -33.34 22.09 -4.09
CA ALA A 93 -34.68 22.49 -3.66
C ALA A 93 -34.85 22.48 -2.13
N ASN A 94 -34.03 21.71 -1.39
CA ASN A 94 -34.15 21.52 0.06
C ASN A 94 -32.79 21.75 0.76
N PRO A 95 -32.32 23.01 0.83
CA PRO A 95 -31.00 23.32 1.39
C PRO A 95 -30.90 23.16 2.92
N ALA A 96 -32.03 23.08 3.64
CA ALA A 96 -32.06 22.91 5.08
C ALA A 96 -32.32 21.43 5.47
N GLY A 97 -31.59 20.93 6.46
CA GLY A 97 -31.84 19.60 7.04
C GLY A 97 -31.39 18.43 6.16
N VAL A 98 -30.25 18.58 5.48
CA VAL A 98 -29.74 17.54 4.60
C VAL A 98 -29.24 16.33 5.40
N ASP A 99 -29.80 15.15 5.09
CA ASP A 99 -29.37 13.88 5.65
C ASP A 99 -27.91 13.57 5.27
N SER A 100 -27.07 13.32 6.30
CA SER A 100 -25.64 13.11 6.11
C SER A 100 -25.32 11.81 5.35
N ALA A 101 -26.14 10.77 5.50
CA ALA A 101 -25.96 9.52 4.79
C ALA A 101 -26.29 9.67 3.29
N LEU A 102 -27.33 10.44 2.96
CA LEU A 102 -27.66 10.83 1.60
C LEU A 102 -26.54 11.64 0.95
N LEU A 103 -25.97 12.63 1.66
CA LEU A 103 -24.84 13.42 1.15
C LEU A 103 -23.61 12.57 0.89
N GLN A 104 -23.23 11.71 1.83
CA GLN A 104 -22.08 10.84 1.64
C GLN A 104 -22.27 9.92 0.44
N PHE A 105 -23.43 9.28 0.33
CA PHE A 105 -23.77 8.45 -0.83
C PHE A 105 -23.76 9.25 -2.13
N TYR A 106 -24.24 10.49 -2.12
CA TYR A 106 -24.24 11.38 -3.27
C TYR A 106 -22.82 11.69 -3.75
N PHE A 107 -21.90 12.05 -2.85
CA PHE A 107 -20.51 12.32 -3.21
C PHE A 107 -19.79 11.07 -3.72
N ASP A 108 -20.01 9.92 -3.07
CA ASP A 108 -19.47 8.63 -3.54
C ASP A 108 -19.98 8.32 -4.95
N ALA A 109 -21.29 8.50 -5.19
CA ALA A 109 -21.92 8.26 -6.49
C ALA A 109 -21.43 9.24 -7.57
N LEU A 110 -21.25 10.53 -7.26
CA LEU A 110 -20.67 11.51 -8.17
C LEU A 110 -19.23 11.17 -8.57
N GLN A 111 -18.40 10.74 -7.60
CA GLN A 111 -17.04 10.30 -7.88
C GLN A 111 -17.07 9.05 -8.77
N PHE A 112 -17.92 8.08 -8.45
CA PHE A 112 -18.04 6.85 -9.20
C PHE A 112 -18.51 7.10 -10.64
N THR A 113 -19.56 7.91 -10.86
CA THR A 113 -20.02 8.26 -12.22
C THR A 113 -18.94 8.95 -13.03
N ARG A 114 -18.22 9.91 -12.45
CA ARG A 114 -17.11 10.59 -13.13
C ARG A 114 -16.03 9.62 -13.60
N LEU A 115 -15.72 8.61 -12.80
CA LEU A 115 -14.74 7.59 -13.17
C LEU A 115 -15.28 6.60 -14.21
N LEU A 116 -16.59 6.34 -14.24
CA LEU A 116 -17.23 5.58 -15.33
C LEU A 116 -17.07 6.31 -16.67
N ASP A 117 -17.24 7.63 -16.71
CA ASP A 117 -17.12 8.41 -17.95
C ASP A 117 -15.70 8.38 -18.53
N THR A 118 -14.69 8.22 -17.67
CA THR A 118 -13.28 8.10 -18.06
C THR A 118 -12.77 6.66 -18.09
N PHE A 119 -13.66 5.67 -17.93
CA PHE A 119 -13.25 4.27 -17.83
C PHE A 119 -12.59 3.80 -19.14
N ALA A 120 -11.42 3.16 -19.02
CA ALA A 120 -10.72 2.54 -20.13
C ALA A 120 -9.75 1.47 -19.60
N ALA A 121 -8.82 1.00 -20.45
CA ALA A 121 -7.84 -0.05 -20.13
C ALA A 121 -7.01 0.22 -18.85
N HIS A 122 -6.87 1.48 -18.44
CA HIS A 122 -6.16 1.90 -17.23
C HIS A 122 -6.94 1.64 -15.93
N SER A 123 -8.16 1.09 -16.01
CA SER A 123 -9.05 0.81 -14.88
C SER A 123 -9.66 -0.59 -14.94
N LEU A 124 -10.10 -1.09 -13.79
CA LEU A 124 -10.90 -2.30 -13.62
C LEU A 124 -12.27 -1.94 -13.06
N PHE A 125 -13.32 -2.64 -13.51
CA PHE A 125 -14.61 -2.63 -12.85
C PHE A 125 -14.82 -4.01 -12.21
N ASP A 126 -14.97 -4.07 -10.89
CA ASP A 126 -15.19 -5.32 -10.17
C ASP A 126 -16.39 -5.29 -9.23
N VAL A 127 -16.95 -6.49 -9.05
CA VAL A 127 -18.06 -6.79 -8.17
C VAL A 127 -17.55 -7.76 -7.11
N THR A 128 -17.70 -7.38 -5.84
CA THR A 128 -17.35 -8.24 -4.71
C THR A 128 -18.60 -8.53 -3.87
N ARG A 129 -18.94 -9.79 -3.67
CA ARG A 129 -19.95 -10.27 -2.72
C ARG A 129 -19.29 -10.46 -1.37
N GLN A 130 -19.85 -9.83 -0.34
CA GLN A 130 -19.42 -10.07 1.03
C GLN A 130 -20.21 -11.26 1.57
N ASN A 131 -19.53 -12.38 1.76
CA ASN A 131 -20.05 -13.46 2.59
C ASN A 131 -19.88 -13.01 4.04
N GLU A 132 -20.94 -12.50 4.65
CA GLU A 132 -20.98 -12.38 6.11
C GLU A 132 -20.97 -13.80 6.68
N GLY A 133 -19.95 -14.13 7.49
CA GLY A 133 -19.84 -15.45 8.09
C GLY A 133 -21.09 -15.81 8.88
N HIS A 134 -21.62 -17.01 8.63
CA HIS A 134 -22.49 -17.87 9.46
C HIS A 134 -23.49 -17.27 10.48
N GLU A 135 -23.87 -15.99 10.45
CA GLU A 135 -24.95 -15.44 11.27
C GLU A 135 -26.26 -15.39 10.48
N PRO A 136 -27.27 -16.19 10.87
CA PRO A 136 -28.58 -16.18 10.21
C PRO A 136 -29.27 -14.82 10.42
N GLY A 137 -29.67 -14.16 9.33
CA GLY A 137 -30.53 -12.97 9.36
C GLY A 137 -29.87 -11.65 8.95
N ARG A 138 -28.56 -11.63 8.69
CA ARG A 138 -27.85 -10.44 8.20
C ARG A 138 -27.79 -10.44 6.67
N ALA A 139 -28.33 -9.40 6.04
CA ALA A 139 -28.47 -9.35 4.59
C ALA A 139 -27.10 -9.14 3.90
N SER A 140 -26.67 -10.14 3.14
CA SER A 140 -25.38 -10.18 2.43
C SER A 140 -25.06 -8.88 1.70
N GLY A 141 -23.90 -8.32 2.01
CA GLY A 141 -23.39 -7.10 1.38
C GLY A 141 -22.78 -7.37 0.00
N SER A 142 -22.69 -6.32 -0.81
CA SER A 142 -21.94 -6.34 -2.05
C SER A 142 -21.32 -4.97 -2.32
N THR A 143 -20.23 -4.97 -3.05
CA THR A 143 -19.43 -3.79 -3.35
C THR A 143 -19.16 -3.74 -4.85
N LEU A 144 -19.34 -2.56 -5.44
CA LEU A 144 -18.90 -2.26 -6.79
C LEU A 144 -17.70 -1.34 -6.70
N CYS A 145 -16.65 -1.64 -7.47
CA CYS A 145 -15.42 -0.88 -7.47
C CYS A 145 -15.04 -0.49 -8.89
N ILE A 146 -14.58 0.74 -9.05
CA ILE A 146 -13.70 1.14 -10.15
C ILE A 146 -12.32 1.27 -9.54
N ARG A 147 -11.38 0.44 -9.99
CA ARG A 147 -9.99 0.47 -9.52
C ARG A 147 -9.11 1.02 -10.61
N ASN A 148 -8.45 2.14 -10.35
CA ASN A 148 -7.40 2.59 -11.23
C ASN A 148 -6.20 1.65 -11.13
N VAL A 149 -5.81 1.08 -12.26
CA VAL A 149 -4.63 0.21 -12.40
C VAL A 149 -3.42 1.06 -12.74
N VAL A 150 -3.56 2.00 -13.67
CA VAL A 150 -2.49 2.87 -14.16
C VAL A 150 -2.96 4.32 -14.09
N PRO A 151 -2.42 5.16 -13.20
CA PRO A 151 -2.89 6.54 -13.03
C PRO A 151 -2.34 7.51 -14.09
N ALA A 152 -1.39 7.07 -14.92
CA ALA A 152 -0.69 7.86 -15.93
C ALA A 152 -1.61 8.76 -16.78
N SER A 153 -2.74 8.24 -17.27
CA SER A 153 -3.69 8.99 -18.10
C SER A 153 -4.27 10.21 -17.39
N PHE A 154 -4.43 10.15 -16.07
CA PHE A 154 -4.94 11.26 -15.26
C PHE A 154 -3.85 12.23 -14.80
N LEU A 155 -2.61 11.75 -14.65
CA LEU A 155 -1.48 12.54 -14.19
C LEU A 155 -0.81 13.31 -15.33
N LYS A 156 -0.69 12.71 -16.51
CA LYS A 156 -0.01 13.30 -17.67
C LYS A 156 -0.50 14.72 -18.03
N PRO A 157 -1.81 15.02 -18.11
CA PRO A 157 -2.27 16.38 -18.38
C PRO A 157 -1.91 17.38 -17.27
N ARG A 158 -1.85 16.92 -16.02
CA ARG A 158 -1.51 17.77 -14.85
C ARG A 158 -0.01 18.10 -14.83
N LEU A 159 0.83 17.11 -15.13
CA LEU A 159 2.27 17.30 -15.28
C LEU A 159 2.59 18.27 -16.44
N ALA A 160 1.88 18.12 -17.56
CA ALA A 160 2.02 18.99 -18.73
C ALA A 160 1.50 20.42 -18.52
N ALA A 161 0.58 20.64 -17.59
CA ALA A 161 0.08 21.97 -17.25
C ALA A 161 1.12 22.84 -16.52
N ALA A 162 2.11 22.22 -15.87
CA ALA A 162 3.22 22.93 -15.24
C ALA A 162 4.32 23.24 -16.27
N ARG A 163 5.07 24.33 -16.07
CA ARG A 163 6.24 24.66 -16.90
C ARG A 163 7.37 23.64 -16.72
N ALA A 164 7.47 23.06 -15.53
CA ALA A 164 8.41 22.02 -15.17
C ALA A 164 7.87 21.25 -13.95
N THR A 165 8.10 19.94 -13.90
CA THR A 165 7.87 19.12 -12.71
C THR A 165 9.14 18.34 -12.40
N VAL A 166 9.61 18.40 -11.16
CA VAL A 166 10.73 17.62 -10.66
C VAL A 166 10.19 16.65 -9.61
N LEU A 167 10.36 15.36 -9.87
CA LEU A 167 9.99 14.28 -8.95
C LEU A 167 11.27 13.76 -8.30
N PHE A 168 11.32 13.72 -6.97
CA PHE A 168 12.50 13.22 -6.26
C PHE A 168 12.09 12.33 -5.10
N SER A 169 12.91 11.29 -4.88
CA SER A 169 12.92 10.46 -3.68
C SER A 169 14.11 9.49 -3.72
N ALA A 170 14.54 9.01 -2.55
CA ALA A 170 15.60 8.02 -2.39
C ALA A 170 15.25 6.62 -2.92
N THR A 171 13.97 6.33 -3.21
CA THR A 171 13.50 4.99 -3.62
C THR A 171 12.74 4.99 -4.94
N LEU A 172 13.12 5.87 -5.87
CA LEU A 172 12.58 5.94 -7.23
C LEU A 172 13.18 4.88 -8.20
N THR A 173 13.61 3.73 -7.69
CA THR A 173 14.16 2.64 -8.51
C THR A 173 13.18 1.47 -8.57
N PRO A 174 12.90 0.89 -9.77
CA PRO A 174 13.49 1.23 -11.06
C PRO A 174 12.73 2.38 -11.77
N TRP A 175 13.45 3.15 -12.59
CA TRP A 175 12.93 4.37 -13.20
C TRP A 175 11.75 4.13 -14.15
N ASN A 176 11.77 3.03 -14.91
CA ASN A 176 10.75 2.68 -15.90
C ASN A 176 9.39 2.44 -15.24
N PHE A 177 9.37 1.81 -14.07
CA PHE A 177 8.14 1.63 -13.30
C PHE A 177 7.46 2.97 -13.00
N TYR A 178 8.23 3.98 -12.56
CA TYR A 178 7.68 5.30 -12.25
C TYR A 178 7.33 6.08 -13.52
N ALA A 179 8.14 5.98 -14.57
CA ALA A 179 7.84 6.61 -15.86
C ALA A 179 6.49 6.13 -16.41
N ASP A 180 6.29 4.81 -16.45
CA ASP A 180 5.07 4.18 -16.94
C ASP A 180 3.85 4.51 -16.07
N MET A 181 4.00 4.33 -14.75
CA MET A 181 2.88 4.47 -13.82
C MET A 181 2.42 5.92 -13.67
N LEU A 182 3.34 6.88 -13.76
CA LEU A 182 3.04 8.31 -13.62
C LEU A 182 2.79 9.01 -14.96
N GLY A 183 3.03 8.33 -16.09
CA GLY A 183 2.85 8.89 -17.43
C GLY A 183 3.86 9.97 -17.76
N LEU A 184 5.11 9.77 -17.34
CA LEU A 184 6.20 10.70 -17.63
C LEU A 184 6.54 10.67 -19.13
N PRO A 185 6.92 11.80 -19.74
CA PRO A 185 7.41 11.82 -21.12
C PRO A 185 8.65 10.94 -21.33
N ASP A 186 8.83 10.40 -22.54
CA ASP A 186 9.99 9.55 -22.88
C ASP A 186 11.34 10.31 -22.79
N ASP A 187 11.31 11.63 -22.94
CA ASP A 187 12.47 12.53 -22.81
C ASP A 187 12.67 13.04 -21.37
N THR A 188 12.00 12.44 -20.38
CA THR A 188 12.18 12.79 -18.97
C THR A 188 13.63 12.54 -18.55
N ALA A 189 14.32 13.62 -18.17
CA ALA A 189 15.66 13.52 -17.62
C ALA A 189 15.65 12.72 -16.31
N TRP A 190 16.53 11.73 -16.21
CA TRP A 190 16.75 10.94 -15.01
C TRP A 190 18.11 11.25 -14.40
N LEU A 191 18.14 11.52 -13.11
CA LEU A 191 19.36 11.77 -12.37
C LEU A 191 19.37 10.89 -11.12
N ASP A 192 20.30 9.94 -11.09
CA ASP A 192 20.64 9.19 -9.86
C ASP A 192 21.73 9.96 -9.13
N VAL A 193 21.39 10.53 -7.97
CA VAL A 193 22.34 11.28 -7.13
C VAL A 193 22.95 10.28 -6.14
N PRO A 194 24.28 10.05 -6.17
CA PRO A 194 24.92 9.13 -5.25
C PRO A 194 24.61 9.47 -3.80
N ALA A 195 24.29 8.45 -3.00
CA ALA A 195 24.10 8.62 -1.58
C ALA A 195 25.40 9.18 -0.94
N PRO A 196 25.31 10.10 0.04
CA PRO A 196 26.49 10.62 0.76
C PRO A 196 27.04 9.60 1.77
N PHE A 197 26.67 8.32 1.66
CA PHE A 197 27.01 7.26 2.59
C PHE A 197 28.04 6.30 1.97
N HIS A 198 28.89 5.75 2.82
CA HIS A 198 29.91 4.77 2.49
C HIS A 198 29.42 3.36 2.81
N ALA A 199 29.80 2.38 1.98
CA ALA A 199 29.35 0.99 2.13
C ALA A 199 29.77 0.38 3.49
N GLU A 200 30.89 0.84 4.04
CA GLU A 200 31.46 0.40 5.32
C GLU A 200 30.57 0.81 6.51
N GLN A 201 29.71 1.81 6.36
CA GLN A 201 28.77 2.24 7.41
C GLN A 201 27.66 1.22 7.65
N LEU A 202 27.28 0.43 6.64
CA LEU A 202 26.14 -0.48 6.71
C LEU A 202 26.53 -1.90 6.34
N SER A 203 26.58 -2.78 7.33
CA SER A 203 26.71 -4.22 7.09
C SER A 203 25.37 -4.80 6.63
N VAL A 204 25.24 -5.16 5.36
CA VAL A 204 24.04 -5.83 4.83
C VAL A 204 24.29 -7.33 4.67
N ARG A 205 23.51 -8.14 5.39
CA ARG A 205 23.62 -9.61 5.36
C ARG A 205 22.34 -10.24 4.84
N ILE A 206 22.46 -11.26 3.99
CA ILE A 206 21.34 -12.06 3.51
C ILE A 206 21.37 -13.43 4.19
N ALA A 207 20.34 -13.73 4.98
CA ALA A 207 20.09 -15.06 5.53
C ALA A 207 19.30 -15.91 4.54
N SER A 208 19.98 -16.37 3.47
CA SER A 208 19.34 -17.08 2.35
C SER A 208 18.90 -18.51 2.68
N HIS A 209 19.28 -19.03 3.84
CA HIS A 209 18.84 -20.33 4.34
C HIS A 209 17.42 -20.29 4.96
N VAL A 210 16.87 -19.09 5.18
CA VAL A 210 15.52 -18.89 5.73
C VAL A 210 14.53 -18.58 4.60
N SER A 211 13.33 -19.15 4.65
CA SER A 211 12.22 -18.76 3.76
C SER A 211 11.04 -18.25 4.57
N THR A 212 10.54 -17.04 4.26
CA THR A 212 9.42 -16.41 4.98
C THR A 212 8.07 -16.55 4.25
N ARG A 213 8.01 -17.36 3.19
CA ARG A 213 6.76 -17.74 2.50
C ARG A 213 5.78 -18.39 3.47
N TYR A 214 4.49 -18.18 3.25
CA TYR A 214 3.42 -18.63 4.13
C TYR A 214 3.55 -20.11 4.58
N PRO A 215 3.80 -21.09 3.69
CA PRO A 215 3.94 -22.50 4.11
C PRO A 215 5.15 -22.78 5.01
N HIS A 216 6.14 -21.89 5.03
CA HIS A 216 7.41 -22.06 5.72
C HIS A 216 7.51 -21.22 7.00
N ARG A 217 6.51 -20.39 7.32
CA ARG A 217 6.59 -19.43 8.44
C ARG A 217 6.87 -20.09 9.79
N ASN A 218 6.19 -21.18 10.11
CA ASN A 218 6.40 -21.87 11.39
C ASN A 218 7.85 -22.37 11.54
N ARG A 219 8.42 -22.95 10.47
CA ARG A 219 9.81 -23.45 10.50
C ARG A 219 10.87 -22.35 10.44
N SER A 220 10.50 -21.13 10.05
CA SER A 220 11.43 -19.99 10.02
C SER A 220 11.52 -19.22 11.33
N LEU A 221 10.61 -19.43 12.29
CA LEU A 221 10.58 -18.70 13.57
C LEU A 221 11.89 -18.88 14.37
N ALA A 222 12.28 -20.12 14.65
CA ALA A 222 13.50 -20.41 15.41
C ALA A 222 14.78 -19.90 14.70
N PRO A 223 15.00 -20.12 13.39
CA PRO A 223 16.11 -19.49 12.67
C PRO A 223 16.13 -17.96 12.75
N ILE A 224 14.97 -17.30 12.61
CA ILE A 224 14.87 -15.84 12.75
C ILE A 224 15.26 -15.41 14.15
N ALA A 225 14.76 -16.09 15.18
CA ALA A 225 15.09 -15.78 16.57
C ALA A 225 16.59 -15.89 16.83
N ALA A 226 17.24 -16.96 16.33
CA ALA A 226 18.68 -17.16 16.43
C ALA A 226 19.50 -16.06 15.74
N ILE A 227 19.09 -15.63 14.53
CA ILE A 227 19.75 -14.51 13.82
C ILE A 227 19.65 -13.21 14.62
N ILE A 228 18.45 -12.91 15.16
CA ILE A 228 18.23 -11.71 15.97
C ILE A 228 19.09 -11.75 17.22
N ALA A 229 19.12 -12.89 17.92
CA ALA A 229 19.87 -13.07 19.15
C ALA A 229 21.38 -12.96 18.93
N ALA A 230 21.92 -13.67 17.95
CA ALA A 230 23.35 -13.63 17.63
C ALA A 230 23.83 -12.20 17.30
N GLN A 231 23.03 -11.46 16.54
CA GLN A 231 23.34 -10.07 16.24
C GLN A 231 23.23 -9.16 17.48
N TYR A 232 22.20 -9.36 18.31
CA TYR A 232 22.04 -8.58 19.53
C TYR A 232 23.16 -8.86 20.55
N GLU A 233 23.58 -10.10 20.71
CA GLU A 233 24.70 -10.50 21.58
C GLU A 233 26.03 -9.91 21.12
N ALA A 234 26.28 -9.92 19.80
CA ALA A 234 27.50 -9.34 19.23
C ALA A 234 27.57 -7.81 19.40
N ALA A 235 26.42 -7.12 19.36
CA ALA A 235 26.34 -5.68 19.56
C ALA A 235 25.01 -5.27 20.22
N PRO A 236 24.93 -5.24 21.56
CA PRO A 236 23.70 -4.88 22.25
C PRO A 236 23.31 -3.42 21.98
N GLY A 237 22.05 -3.19 21.63
CA GLY A 237 21.52 -1.86 21.33
C GLY A 237 20.07 -1.93 20.84
N ASN A 238 19.61 -0.87 20.17
CA ASN A 238 18.26 -0.81 19.65
C ASN A 238 18.17 -1.41 18.24
N TYR A 239 17.28 -2.38 18.09
CA TYR A 239 16.98 -3.01 16.81
C TYR A 239 15.48 -2.97 16.52
N ILE A 240 15.14 -3.09 15.23
CA ILE A 240 13.77 -3.29 14.79
C ILE A 240 13.68 -4.50 13.86
N ALA A 241 12.67 -5.35 14.06
CA ALA A 241 12.40 -6.52 13.23
C ALA A 241 11.06 -6.35 12.51
N PHE A 242 11.08 -6.41 11.18
CA PHE A 242 9.95 -6.19 10.30
C PHE A 242 9.40 -7.49 9.70
N PHE A 243 8.08 -7.68 9.79
CA PHE A 243 7.37 -8.88 9.34
C PHE A 243 6.23 -8.55 8.37
N SER A 244 5.77 -9.55 7.61
CA SER A 244 4.73 -9.37 6.58
C SER A 244 3.30 -9.21 7.11
N SER A 245 3.05 -9.58 8.37
CA SER A 245 1.72 -9.52 8.99
C SER A 245 1.82 -9.51 10.51
N PHE A 246 0.79 -9.00 11.18
CA PHE A 246 0.71 -9.02 12.65
C PHE A 246 0.74 -10.44 13.22
N GLU A 247 0.11 -11.40 12.55
CA GLU A 247 0.16 -12.80 13.00
C GLU A 247 1.59 -13.34 13.01
N TYR A 248 2.35 -13.10 11.94
CA TYR A 248 3.73 -13.59 11.85
C TYR A 248 4.67 -12.85 12.80
N LEU A 249 4.42 -11.55 12.99
CA LEU A 249 5.07 -10.73 14.02
C LEU A 249 4.87 -11.33 15.42
N GLU A 250 3.63 -11.61 15.81
CA GLU A 250 3.33 -12.15 17.15
C GLU A 250 3.97 -13.52 17.38
N GLN A 251 3.97 -14.39 16.36
CA GLN A 251 4.65 -15.68 16.42
C GLN A 251 6.16 -15.52 16.62
N ALA A 252 6.81 -14.68 15.82
CA ALA A 252 8.25 -14.47 15.89
C ALA A 252 8.68 -13.77 17.18
N ALA A 253 7.90 -12.77 17.63
CA ALA A 253 8.16 -12.08 18.89
C ALA A 253 7.99 -13.02 20.09
N SER A 254 6.98 -13.90 20.06
CA SER A 254 6.77 -14.86 21.14
C SER A 254 7.87 -15.93 21.19
N GLU A 255 8.23 -16.50 20.03
CA GLU A 255 9.36 -17.43 19.92
C GLU A 255 10.65 -16.80 20.47
N PHE A 256 10.96 -15.57 20.04
CA PHE A 256 12.16 -14.86 20.48
C PHE A 256 12.15 -14.57 21.99
N SER A 257 11.03 -14.08 22.55
CA SER A 257 10.91 -13.82 23.99
C SER A 257 11.02 -15.10 24.83
N THR A 258 10.57 -16.25 24.31
CA THR A 258 10.71 -17.55 24.99
C THR A 258 12.15 -18.05 25.00
N LEU A 259 12.86 -17.92 23.88
CA LEU A 259 14.25 -18.38 23.75
C LEU A 259 15.26 -17.41 24.40
N HIS A 260 14.97 -16.11 24.42
CA HIS A 260 15.86 -15.05 24.89
C HIS A 260 15.14 -14.07 25.83
N PRO A 261 14.71 -14.53 27.03
CA PRO A 261 13.90 -13.73 27.96
C PRO A 261 14.61 -12.48 28.50
N ASP A 262 15.94 -12.45 28.48
CA ASP A 262 16.76 -11.34 28.99
C ASP A 262 16.85 -10.16 27.99
N VAL A 263 16.42 -10.34 26.74
CA VAL A 263 16.42 -9.29 25.74
C VAL A 263 15.13 -8.48 25.82
N PRO A 264 15.17 -7.17 26.09
CA PRO A 264 13.97 -6.35 26.11
C PRO A 264 13.30 -6.35 24.74
N THR A 265 11.99 -6.63 24.71
CA THR A 265 11.21 -6.65 23.46
C THR A 265 9.91 -5.88 23.61
N TRP A 266 9.42 -5.38 22.47
CA TRP A 266 8.11 -4.74 22.39
C TRP A 266 7.53 -4.93 20.99
N ARG A 267 6.20 -4.83 20.88
CA ARG A 267 5.45 -5.24 19.69
C ARG A 267 4.54 -4.12 19.20
N GLN A 268 4.42 -3.99 17.89
CA GLN A 268 3.44 -3.12 17.26
C GLN A 268 2.04 -3.73 17.42
N GLY A 269 1.10 -2.97 18.00
CA GLY A 269 -0.30 -3.36 18.08
C GLY A 269 -1.02 -3.28 16.73
N ARG A 270 -2.06 -4.11 16.52
CA ARG A 270 -2.86 -4.12 15.28
C ARG A 270 -3.52 -2.79 14.95
N ARG A 271 -3.92 -2.07 15.99
CA ARG A 271 -4.44 -0.71 15.94
C ARG A 271 -3.68 0.04 17.01
N MET A 272 -2.90 1.01 16.58
CA MET A 272 -2.23 1.95 17.47
C MET A 272 -2.83 3.31 17.17
N ASP A 273 -3.31 4.00 18.20
CA ASP A 273 -3.49 5.44 18.10
C ASP A 273 -2.12 6.15 18.06
N GLU A 274 -2.13 7.48 17.90
CA GLU A 274 -0.88 8.23 17.81
C GLU A 274 -0.06 8.16 19.10
N SER A 275 -0.69 8.12 20.27
CA SER A 275 -0.02 8.04 21.57
C SER A 275 0.65 6.67 21.77
N GLU A 276 -0.03 5.58 21.40
CA GLU A 276 0.55 4.23 21.43
C GLU A 276 1.73 4.10 20.47
N ARG A 277 1.63 4.75 19.30
CA ARG A 277 2.71 4.82 18.33
C ARG A 277 3.91 5.59 18.89
N GLU A 278 3.70 6.78 19.43
CA GLU A 278 4.75 7.57 20.08
C GLU A 278 5.40 6.78 21.22
N GLY A 279 4.61 6.07 22.03
CA GLY A 279 5.10 5.20 23.09
C GLY A 279 5.97 4.03 22.60
N PHE A 280 5.65 3.44 21.43
CA PHE A 280 6.51 2.45 20.80
C PHE A 280 7.86 3.05 20.38
N LEU A 281 7.83 4.25 19.80
CA LEU A 281 9.03 4.95 19.31
C LEU A 281 9.89 5.50 20.43
N ALA A 282 9.29 5.92 21.53
CA ALA A 282 9.98 6.45 22.70
C ALA A 282 10.94 5.44 23.34
N ARG A 283 10.80 4.14 23.03
CA ARG A 283 11.74 3.09 23.49
C ARG A 283 13.09 3.12 22.76
N PHE A 284 13.14 3.70 21.57
CA PHE A 284 14.37 3.85 20.78
C PHE A 284 15.18 5.09 21.21
N MET A 285 15.66 5.08 22.46
CA MET A 285 16.48 6.14 23.04
C MET A 285 17.97 5.90 22.81
N VAL A 286 18.78 6.96 22.84
CA VAL A 286 20.25 6.84 22.83
C VAL A 286 20.69 5.99 24.03
N GLY A 287 21.55 5.00 23.79
CA GLY A 287 21.97 4.02 24.81
C GLY A 287 20.92 2.95 25.16
N GLY A 288 19.73 3.01 24.54
CA GLY A 288 18.68 2.01 24.69
C GLY A 288 19.10 0.64 24.16
N ARG A 289 18.44 -0.39 24.68
CA ARG A 289 18.70 -1.79 24.33
C ARG A 289 17.39 -2.55 24.20
N GLY A 290 17.22 -3.22 23.07
CA GLY A 290 16.14 -4.16 22.84
C GLY A 290 15.69 -4.22 21.39
N VAL A 291 14.67 -5.05 21.14
CA VAL A 291 14.17 -5.35 19.80
C VAL A 291 12.69 -5.00 19.71
N GLY A 292 12.37 -4.02 18.87
CA GLY A 292 10.99 -3.71 18.49
C GLY A 292 10.53 -4.60 17.34
N PHE A 293 9.34 -5.19 17.44
CA PHE A 293 8.73 -6.01 16.40
C PHE A 293 7.61 -5.23 15.71
N ALA A 294 7.68 -5.08 14.39
CA ALA A 294 6.76 -4.26 13.59
C ALA A 294 6.39 -4.92 12.25
N VAL A 295 5.28 -4.47 11.64
CA VAL A 295 4.85 -4.90 10.31
C VAL A 295 5.45 -3.98 9.25
N LEU A 296 6.01 -4.57 8.18
CA LEU A 296 6.58 -3.82 7.07
C LEU A 296 5.49 -3.11 6.25
N GLY A 297 5.72 -1.84 5.89
CA GLY A 297 4.77 -1.05 5.10
C GLY A 297 3.59 -0.48 5.91
N GLY A 298 3.70 -0.49 7.23
CA GLY A 298 2.90 0.36 8.11
C GLY A 298 3.59 1.70 8.35
N SER A 299 3.00 2.47 9.26
CA SER A 299 3.52 3.77 9.66
C SER A 299 4.96 3.70 10.19
N PHE A 300 5.41 2.56 10.70
CA PHE A 300 6.78 2.39 11.20
C PHE A 300 7.86 2.24 10.12
N ALA A 301 7.49 1.99 8.87
CA ALA A 301 8.43 1.99 7.73
C ALA A 301 8.59 3.39 7.11
N GLU A 302 7.62 4.28 7.34
CA GLU A 302 7.51 5.60 6.70
C GLU A 302 7.52 6.73 7.74
N GLY A 303 8.51 7.63 7.66
CA GLY A 303 8.47 8.92 8.37
C GLY A 303 8.98 8.93 9.81
N ILE A 304 9.67 7.89 10.29
CA ILE A 304 10.33 7.93 11.61
C ILE A 304 11.79 8.33 11.45
N ASP A 305 12.24 9.20 12.37
CA ASP A 305 13.61 9.68 12.46
C ASP A 305 14.34 9.12 13.69
N LEU A 306 14.93 7.94 13.55
CA LEU A 306 15.77 7.30 14.59
C LEU A 306 17.25 7.53 14.25
N VAL A 307 17.75 8.72 14.57
CA VAL A 307 19.13 9.14 14.25
C VAL A 307 20.16 8.57 15.23
N GLY A 308 21.36 8.27 14.74
CA GLY A 308 22.49 7.82 15.56
C GLY A 308 22.24 6.45 16.17
N THR A 309 22.64 6.27 17.42
CA THR A 309 22.49 4.97 18.11
C THR A 309 21.06 4.69 18.58
N ARG A 310 20.07 5.50 18.18
CA ARG A 310 18.65 5.21 18.46
C ARG A 310 18.17 3.98 17.69
N LEU A 311 18.78 3.66 16.56
CA LEU A 311 18.55 2.41 15.82
C LEU A 311 19.87 1.94 15.19
N ILE A 312 20.46 0.87 15.72
CA ILE A 312 21.75 0.36 15.23
C ILE A 312 21.61 -0.82 14.27
N GLY A 313 20.39 -1.33 14.09
CA GLY A 313 20.14 -2.31 13.05
C GLY A 313 18.69 -2.67 12.82
N ALA A 314 18.44 -3.33 11.69
CA ALA A 314 17.13 -3.81 11.31
C ALA A 314 17.18 -5.25 10.79
N PHE A 315 16.15 -6.02 11.13
CA PHE A 315 15.90 -7.36 10.59
C PHE A 315 14.66 -7.28 9.70
N ILE A 316 14.77 -7.70 8.44
CA ILE A 316 13.68 -7.64 7.47
C ILE A 316 13.33 -9.07 7.05
N ALA A 317 12.34 -9.65 7.71
CA ALA A 317 11.89 -11.03 7.50
C ALA A 317 10.73 -11.12 6.51
N THR A 318 10.81 -10.34 5.42
CA THR A 318 9.85 -10.37 4.31
C THR A 318 10.33 -9.51 3.14
N LEU A 319 9.91 -9.84 1.92
CA LEU A 319 10.09 -8.96 0.74
C LEU A 319 9.06 -7.83 0.65
N GLY A 320 8.15 -7.70 1.63
CA GLY A 320 7.13 -6.64 1.62
C GLY A 320 6.10 -6.75 0.50
N LEU A 321 6.03 -7.92 -0.17
CA LEU A 321 5.13 -8.14 -1.29
C LEU A 321 3.67 -7.93 -0.85
N PRO A 322 2.86 -7.24 -1.66
CA PRO A 322 1.42 -7.21 -1.49
C PRO A 322 0.81 -8.62 -1.36
N GLN A 323 -0.34 -8.71 -0.70
CA GLN A 323 -1.02 -9.99 -0.52
C GLN A 323 -1.44 -10.59 -1.87
N PHE A 324 -1.27 -11.90 -2.02
CA PHE A 324 -1.83 -12.61 -3.15
C PHE A 324 -3.33 -12.81 -2.92
N ASN A 325 -4.15 -12.13 -3.72
CA ASN A 325 -5.60 -12.23 -3.67
C ASN A 325 -6.17 -12.01 -5.09
N PRO A 326 -7.45 -12.34 -5.33
CA PRO A 326 -8.05 -12.21 -6.66
C PRO A 326 -7.94 -10.79 -7.25
N VAL A 327 -8.08 -9.75 -6.43
CA VAL A 327 -7.96 -8.36 -6.88
C VAL A 327 -6.56 -8.05 -7.40
N ASN A 328 -5.53 -8.39 -6.62
CA ASN A 328 -4.15 -8.14 -6.98
C ASN A 328 -3.70 -8.99 -8.17
N GLU A 329 -4.28 -10.18 -8.35
CA GLU A 329 -4.02 -11.02 -9.51
C GLU A 329 -4.61 -10.41 -10.80
N GLU A 330 -5.79 -9.79 -10.74
CA GLU A 330 -6.35 -9.05 -11.88
C GLU A 330 -5.57 -7.76 -12.18
N LEU A 331 -5.12 -7.04 -11.16
CA LEU A 331 -4.20 -5.91 -11.33
C LEU A 331 -2.88 -6.36 -12.00
N ARG A 332 -2.30 -7.49 -11.56
CA ARG A 332 -1.11 -8.09 -12.16
C ARG A 332 -1.33 -8.41 -13.64
N ARG A 333 -2.48 -8.99 -14.00
CA ARG A 333 -2.84 -9.33 -15.39
C ARG A 333 -2.94 -8.07 -16.25
N ARG A 334 -3.63 -7.02 -15.78
CA ARG A 334 -3.73 -5.73 -16.50
C ARG A 334 -2.37 -5.05 -16.68
N LEU A 335 -1.51 -5.08 -15.65
CA LEU A 335 -0.16 -4.54 -15.74
C LEU A 335 0.71 -5.34 -16.72
N ALA A 336 0.57 -6.67 -16.77
CA ALA A 336 1.24 -7.49 -17.78
C ALA A 336 0.79 -7.16 -19.20
N GLN A 337 -0.51 -6.89 -19.41
CA GLN A 337 -1.03 -6.47 -20.72
C GLN A 337 -0.51 -5.08 -21.11
N ALA A 338 -0.36 -4.16 -20.15
CA ALA A 338 0.11 -2.81 -20.41
C ALA A 338 1.62 -2.72 -20.64
N PHE A 339 2.42 -3.48 -19.88
CA PHE A 339 3.88 -3.27 -19.77
C PHE A 339 4.72 -4.56 -19.89
N GLY A 340 4.10 -5.73 -20.06
CA GLY A 340 4.81 -7.03 -20.13
C GLY A 340 5.13 -7.65 -18.76
N ASP A 341 5.58 -6.86 -17.79
CA ASP A 341 6.12 -7.36 -16.51
C ASP A 341 5.14 -7.19 -15.32
N GLY A 342 3.98 -7.85 -15.41
CA GLY A 342 2.91 -7.67 -14.42
C GLY A 342 3.29 -8.09 -12.98
N TYR A 343 4.14 -9.11 -12.81
CA TYR A 343 4.59 -9.52 -11.47
C TYR A 343 5.44 -8.43 -10.81
N ASP A 344 6.35 -7.83 -11.56
CA ASP A 344 7.28 -6.85 -11.01
C ASP A 344 6.56 -5.55 -10.62
N TYR A 345 5.66 -5.08 -11.50
CA TYR A 345 4.88 -3.85 -11.27
C TYR A 345 3.88 -4.01 -10.12
N MET A 346 3.27 -5.20 -9.98
CA MET A 346 2.27 -5.44 -8.94
C MET A 346 2.90 -5.79 -7.60
N TYR A 347 3.98 -6.59 -7.60
CA TYR A 347 4.50 -7.20 -6.39
C TYR A 347 5.94 -6.80 -6.07
N LEU A 348 6.88 -7.01 -7.00
CA LEU A 348 8.31 -6.93 -6.68
C LEU A 348 8.75 -5.49 -6.38
N PHE A 349 8.53 -4.54 -7.28
CA PHE A 349 9.01 -3.17 -7.12
C PHE A 349 8.39 -2.49 -5.89
N PRO A 350 7.06 -2.55 -5.65
CA PRO A 350 6.47 -2.00 -4.43
C PRO A 350 6.97 -2.69 -3.15
N GLY A 351 7.27 -4.00 -3.22
CA GLY A 351 7.79 -4.76 -2.09
C GLY A 351 9.22 -4.34 -1.72
N ILE A 352 10.14 -4.33 -2.70
CA ILE A 352 11.53 -3.95 -2.48
C ILE A 352 11.65 -2.47 -2.08
N ARG A 353 10.82 -1.58 -2.64
CA ARG A 353 10.71 -0.19 -2.16
C ARG A 353 10.54 -0.12 -0.64
N LYS A 354 9.60 -0.90 -0.07
CA LYS A 354 9.36 -0.93 1.38
C LYS A 354 10.55 -1.49 2.15
N VAL A 355 11.23 -2.51 1.62
CA VAL A 355 12.46 -3.07 2.22
C VAL A 355 13.55 -2.00 2.30
N VAL A 356 13.81 -1.29 1.20
CA VAL A 356 14.83 -0.23 1.14
C VAL A 356 14.48 0.93 2.08
N GLN A 357 13.22 1.33 2.14
CA GLN A 357 12.76 2.37 3.07
C GLN A 357 12.95 1.98 4.53
N ALA A 358 12.64 0.72 4.88
CA ALA A 358 12.81 0.21 6.24
C ALA A 358 14.30 0.08 6.63
N ALA A 359 15.13 -0.43 5.73
CA ALA A 359 16.57 -0.55 5.94
C ALA A 359 17.27 0.82 6.00
N GLY A 360 16.83 1.78 5.19
CA GLY A 360 17.32 3.17 5.19
C GLY A 360 17.03 3.93 6.48
N ARG A 361 16.31 3.34 7.44
CA ARG A 361 16.15 3.90 8.79
C ARG A 361 17.38 3.73 9.66
N VAL A 362 18.25 2.77 9.33
CA VAL A 362 19.47 2.49 10.11
C VAL A 362 20.56 3.55 9.88
N ILE A 363 20.62 4.14 8.69
CA ILE A 363 21.60 5.18 8.33
C ILE A 363 20.87 6.46 7.95
N ARG A 364 20.95 7.49 8.81
CA ARG A 364 20.32 8.80 8.62
C ARG A 364 21.34 9.92 8.44
N THR A 365 22.53 9.76 9.01
CA THR A 365 23.65 10.71 8.93
C THR A 365 24.92 10.05 8.38
N THR A 366 25.87 10.86 7.93
CA THR A 366 27.17 10.39 7.43
C THR A 366 28.06 9.78 8.53
N SER A 367 27.69 9.92 9.80
CA SER A 367 28.37 9.29 10.94
C SER A 367 27.67 8.03 11.46
N ASP A 368 26.45 7.74 10.99
CA ASP A 368 25.72 6.57 11.47
C ASP A 368 26.39 5.30 10.95
N THR A 369 26.34 4.25 11.78
CA THR A 369 26.77 2.90 11.40
C THR A 369 25.76 1.90 11.91
N GLY A 370 25.55 0.81 11.16
CA GLY A 370 24.65 -0.23 11.62
C GLY A 370 24.64 -1.47 10.76
N THR A 371 23.66 -2.33 11.01
CA THR A 371 23.52 -3.61 10.33
C THR A 371 22.10 -3.84 9.85
N VAL A 372 21.96 -4.43 8.66
CA VAL A 372 20.67 -4.87 8.12
C VAL A 372 20.76 -6.35 7.78
N HIS A 373 19.81 -7.12 8.30
CA HIS A 373 19.63 -8.53 7.98
C HIS A 373 18.40 -8.70 7.09
N LEU A 374 18.63 -9.13 5.85
CA LEU A 374 17.59 -9.48 4.89
C LEU A 374 17.32 -10.98 4.99
N ILE A 375 16.20 -11.35 5.62
CA ILE A 375 15.92 -12.73 6.02
C ILE A 375 14.88 -13.34 5.07
N ASP A 376 15.34 -13.82 3.92
CA ASP A 376 14.59 -14.65 2.97
C ASP A 376 15.53 -15.10 1.83
N ASP A 377 15.39 -16.35 1.35
CA ASP A 377 16.13 -16.86 0.19
C ASP A 377 15.97 -15.99 -1.07
N ARG A 378 14.82 -15.35 -1.23
CA ARG A 378 14.54 -14.51 -2.41
C ARG A 378 15.42 -13.28 -2.49
N PHE A 379 15.97 -12.78 -1.38
CA PHE A 379 16.89 -11.64 -1.43
C PHE A 379 18.20 -11.95 -2.17
N ALA A 380 18.58 -13.24 -2.26
CA ALA A 380 19.78 -13.65 -2.97
C ALA A 380 19.59 -13.74 -4.51
N ARG A 381 18.37 -13.53 -5.01
CA ARG A 381 18.04 -13.62 -6.44
C ARG A 381 18.60 -12.40 -7.20
N PRO A 382 19.19 -12.58 -8.40
CA PRO A 382 19.79 -11.49 -9.16
C PRO A 382 18.84 -10.32 -9.47
N GLU A 383 17.57 -10.60 -9.72
CA GLU A 383 16.54 -9.60 -9.97
C GLU A 383 16.22 -8.76 -8.73
N VAL A 384 16.31 -9.34 -7.53
CA VAL A 384 16.10 -8.61 -6.27
C VAL A 384 17.34 -7.77 -5.93
N LEU A 385 18.54 -8.35 -6.06
CA LEU A 385 19.80 -7.67 -5.76
C LEU A 385 19.98 -6.39 -6.60
N ARG A 386 19.56 -6.41 -7.86
CA ARG A 386 19.60 -5.24 -8.77
C ARG A 386 18.69 -4.08 -8.34
N LEU A 387 17.74 -4.32 -7.44
CA LEU A 387 16.81 -3.31 -6.93
C LEU A 387 17.25 -2.73 -5.57
N LEU A 388 18.29 -3.29 -4.95
CA LEU A 388 18.86 -2.74 -3.71
C LEU A 388 19.76 -1.54 -4.01
N PRO A 389 19.95 -0.61 -3.07
CA PRO A 389 20.82 0.54 -3.26
C PRO A 389 22.25 0.14 -3.65
N ASN A 390 22.79 0.76 -4.69
CA ASN A 390 24.10 0.44 -5.26
C ASN A 390 25.27 0.60 -4.26
N TRP A 391 25.12 1.45 -3.25
CA TRP A 391 26.13 1.67 -2.22
C TRP A 391 26.14 0.58 -1.13
N TRP A 392 25.18 -0.35 -1.11
CA TRP A 392 25.17 -1.45 -0.16
C TRP A 392 26.15 -2.56 -0.56
N SER A 393 27.08 -2.88 0.33
CA SER A 393 27.93 -4.07 0.19
C SER A 393 27.23 -5.29 0.78
N VAL A 394 26.48 -6.02 -0.04
CA VAL A 394 25.68 -7.18 0.39
C VAL A 394 26.54 -8.43 0.55
N LYS A 395 26.52 -9.04 1.75
CA LYS A 395 27.17 -10.32 2.06
C LYS A 395 26.13 -11.43 2.21
N LYS A 396 26.38 -12.60 1.62
CA LYS A 396 25.54 -13.79 1.82
C LYS A 396 26.04 -14.57 3.03
N GLU A 397 25.16 -14.91 3.96
CA GLU A 397 25.51 -15.82 5.05
C GLU A 397 25.45 -17.27 4.53
N LEU A 398 26.58 -17.95 4.55
CA LEU A 398 26.63 -19.41 4.43
C LEU A 398 26.12 -19.95 5.76
N GLY A 399 24.99 -20.67 5.71
CA GLY A 399 24.32 -21.21 6.89
C GLY A 399 25.10 -22.30 7.60
#